data_AF-A0A1W5CYU6-F1
#
_entry.id   AF-A0A1W5CYU6-F1
#
_cell.length_a   1.000
_cell.length_b   1.000
_cell.length_c   1.000
_cell.angle_alpha   90.00
_cell.angle_beta   90.00
_cell.angle_gamma   90.00
#
_symmetry.space_group_name_H-M   'P 1'
#
loop_
_entity.id
_entity.type
_entity.pdbx_description
1 polymer ?
#
loop_
_entity_poly.entity_id
_entity_poly.type
_entity_poly.pdbx_seq_one_letter_code
_entity_poly.pdbx_strand_id
1 'polypeptide(L)'
;MKNPFKRFTIAVTGDFGAARTHEKMKQWVETNGGTWATKIDSAVTHLICSKEHFTKSVAMVKQARTIKKLKIVSFDWLEDSLMNRSPKREGKYLMKSRIKEAVKAKAKKTTTRKQNIKQGVKAFEKGVKEFRDEMYSDGYHIYRDSTGFSYDITLARADLTSNKNQRFYLKVSPFRPFPTPVFPSFSPHGARAFIVRPRLQRLQLYETHTAPNLYATYVKYSSPGQSATHVLCPTGSTFEMALSNFKAFFKIKTRKAWEQRLASIQVDEEAFSYTPPAAGLPKGNMPTNPDEIYGDTSAGFW
;
A
#
# COMPACT_ATOMS: atom_id res chain seq x y z
N MET A 1 -33.28 -13.57 -42.65
CA MET A 1 -32.44 -13.43 -41.44
C MET A 1 -31.90 -12.00 -41.37
N LYS A 2 -31.82 -11.39 -40.19
CA LYS A 2 -31.18 -10.06 -40.06
C LYS A 2 -29.67 -10.27 -40.15
N ASN A 3 -29.03 -9.58 -41.10
CA ASN A 3 -27.58 -9.63 -41.31
C ASN A 3 -26.96 -8.36 -40.71
N PRO A 4 -26.54 -8.38 -39.42
CA PRO A 4 -26.06 -7.19 -38.74
C PRO A 4 -24.80 -6.61 -39.37
N PHE A 5 -24.01 -7.44 -40.07
CA PHE A 5 -22.73 -7.04 -40.63
C PHE A 5 -22.74 -6.77 -42.14
N LYS A 6 -23.91 -6.76 -42.81
CA LYS A 6 -24.02 -6.61 -44.27
C LYS A 6 -23.22 -5.46 -44.90
N ARG A 7 -23.01 -4.37 -44.16
CA ARG A 7 -22.32 -3.15 -44.62
C ARG A 7 -20.91 -2.99 -44.05
N PHE A 8 -20.39 -4.03 -43.38
CA PHE A 8 -19.17 -3.96 -42.60
C PHE A 8 -18.10 -4.87 -43.19
N THR A 9 -16.95 -4.28 -43.46
CA THR A 9 -15.71 -4.99 -43.79
C THR A 9 -14.82 -4.93 -42.56
N ILE A 10 -14.57 -6.08 -41.95
CA ILE A 10 -13.95 -6.21 -40.63
C ILE A 10 -12.59 -6.88 -40.77
N ALA A 11 -11.59 -6.27 -40.17
CA ALA A 11 -10.28 -6.87 -39.94
C ALA A 11 -10.05 -7.07 -38.43
N VAL A 12 -9.20 -8.04 -38.07
CA VAL A 12 -8.85 -8.35 -36.69
C VAL A 12 -7.33 -8.31 -36.51
N THR A 13 -6.86 -7.80 -35.37
CA THR A 13 -5.45 -7.86 -34.98
C THR A 13 -5.27 -8.08 -33.48
N GLY A 14 -4.35 -8.97 -33.13
CA GLY A 14 -3.99 -9.31 -31.74
C GLY A 14 -4.58 -10.61 -31.25
N ASP A 15 -4.15 -11.02 -30.07
CA ASP A 15 -4.64 -12.23 -29.41
C ASP A 15 -5.87 -11.91 -28.53
N PHE A 16 -6.83 -12.84 -28.54
CA PHE A 16 -8.08 -12.80 -27.77
C PHE A 16 -8.30 -14.09 -26.95
N GLY A 17 -7.31 -14.99 -26.91
CA GLY A 17 -7.32 -16.26 -26.19
C GLY A 17 -7.87 -17.43 -27.02
N ALA A 18 -7.61 -18.65 -26.55
CA ALA A 18 -7.88 -19.90 -27.26
C ALA A 18 -9.37 -20.10 -27.69
N ALA A 19 -10.32 -19.56 -26.93
CA ALA A 19 -11.73 -19.64 -27.27
C ALA A 19 -12.12 -18.72 -28.44
N ARG A 20 -11.33 -17.66 -28.70
CA ARG A 20 -11.64 -16.53 -29.60
C ARG A 20 -10.56 -16.38 -30.67
N THR A 21 -10.34 -17.44 -31.45
CA THR A 21 -9.42 -17.42 -32.59
C THR A 21 -9.94 -16.56 -33.74
N HIS A 22 -9.03 -16.08 -34.59
CA HIS A 22 -9.39 -15.24 -35.75
C HIS A 22 -10.27 -15.99 -36.74
N GLU A 23 -10.10 -17.30 -36.87
CA GLU A 23 -10.94 -18.17 -37.71
C GLU A 23 -12.39 -18.19 -37.24
N LYS A 24 -12.63 -18.31 -35.93
CA LYS A 24 -13.98 -18.25 -35.37
C LYS A 24 -14.61 -16.89 -35.59
N MET A 25 -13.84 -15.81 -35.40
CA MET A 25 -14.34 -14.45 -35.67
C MET A 25 -14.67 -14.26 -37.15
N LYS A 26 -13.85 -14.79 -38.06
CA LYS A 26 -14.11 -14.78 -39.51
C LYS A 26 -15.43 -15.48 -39.81
N GLN A 27 -15.62 -16.70 -39.29
CA GLN A 27 -16.86 -17.45 -39.46
C GLN A 27 -18.07 -16.65 -38.96
N TRP A 28 -18.00 -16.06 -37.76
CA TRP A 28 -19.10 -15.26 -37.21
C TRP A 28 -19.44 -14.03 -38.05
N VAL A 29 -18.43 -13.33 -38.59
CA VAL A 29 -18.64 -12.16 -39.44
C VAL A 29 -19.30 -12.56 -40.76
N GLU A 30 -18.78 -13.59 -41.44
CA GLU A 30 -19.26 -14.04 -42.74
C GLU A 30 -20.67 -14.65 -42.66
N THR A 31 -20.95 -15.48 -41.65
CA THR A 31 -22.29 -16.05 -41.42
C THR A 31 -23.35 -14.97 -41.17
N ASN A 32 -22.95 -13.81 -40.65
CA ASN A 32 -23.84 -12.68 -40.37
C ASN A 32 -23.80 -11.59 -41.48
N GLY A 33 -23.28 -11.95 -42.65
CA GLY A 33 -23.30 -11.17 -43.89
C GLY A 33 -22.20 -10.11 -44.02
N GLY A 34 -21.21 -10.08 -43.12
CA GLY A 34 -20.07 -9.17 -43.22
C GLY A 34 -18.94 -9.71 -44.08
N THR A 35 -18.03 -8.82 -44.48
CA THR A 35 -16.84 -9.18 -45.26
C THR A 35 -15.62 -9.21 -44.35
N TRP A 36 -14.82 -10.28 -44.41
CA TRP A 36 -13.57 -10.37 -43.68
C TRP A 36 -12.40 -9.82 -44.50
N ALA A 37 -11.54 -9.02 -43.88
CA ALA A 37 -10.34 -8.47 -44.50
C ALA A 37 -9.08 -8.94 -43.75
N THR A 38 -8.08 -9.42 -44.50
CA THR A 38 -6.77 -9.82 -43.98
C THR A 38 -5.78 -8.65 -43.97
N LYS A 39 -5.90 -7.73 -44.92
CA LYS A 39 -5.10 -6.50 -45.04
C LYS A 39 -5.96 -5.26 -44.80
N ILE A 40 -5.31 -4.17 -44.37
CA ILE A 40 -5.99 -2.90 -44.11
C ILE A 40 -6.03 -2.09 -45.41
N ASP A 41 -7.22 -2.05 -46.02
CA ASP A 41 -7.50 -1.26 -47.22
C ASP A 41 -8.53 -0.16 -46.91
N SER A 42 -8.75 0.77 -47.86
CA SER A 42 -9.73 1.87 -47.74
C SER A 42 -11.18 1.40 -47.60
N ALA A 43 -11.49 0.17 -48.01
CA ALA A 43 -12.79 -0.47 -47.85
C ALA A 43 -13.06 -0.97 -46.42
N VAL A 44 -12.02 -1.18 -45.61
CA VAL A 44 -12.15 -1.69 -44.23
C VAL A 44 -12.82 -0.63 -43.34
N THR A 45 -13.96 -0.98 -42.75
CA THR A 45 -14.71 -0.06 -41.89
C THR A 45 -14.30 -0.20 -40.43
N HIS A 46 -14.01 -1.43 -39.97
CA HIS A 46 -13.72 -1.73 -38.57
C HIS A 46 -12.47 -2.58 -38.43
N LEU A 47 -11.59 -2.17 -37.52
CA LEU A 47 -10.48 -3.00 -37.03
C LEU A 47 -10.76 -3.37 -35.58
N ILE A 48 -11.03 -4.65 -35.34
CA ILE A 48 -11.10 -5.21 -33.98
C ILE A 48 -9.66 -5.43 -33.51
N CYS A 49 -9.29 -4.80 -32.40
CA CYS A 49 -7.92 -4.78 -31.92
C CYS A 49 -7.82 -5.21 -30.46
N SER A 50 -6.84 -6.04 -30.12
CA SER A 50 -6.50 -6.31 -28.72
C SER A 50 -5.86 -5.08 -28.08
N LYS A 51 -6.01 -4.95 -26.76
CA LYS A 51 -5.42 -3.83 -25.99
C LYS A 51 -3.90 -3.78 -26.15
N GLU A 52 -3.26 -4.93 -26.22
CA GLU A 52 -1.81 -5.06 -26.35
C GLU A 52 -1.33 -4.55 -27.70
N HIS A 53 -1.94 -5.01 -28.80
CA HIS A 53 -1.60 -4.57 -30.15
C HIS A 53 -1.86 -3.08 -30.36
N PHE A 54 -2.94 -2.56 -29.76
CA PHE A 54 -3.24 -1.13 -29.83
C PHE A 54 -2.17 -0.30 -29.11
N THR A 55 -1.69 -0.78 -27.96
CA THR A 55 -0.67 -0.10 -27.15
C THR A 55 0.70 -0.18 -27.80
N LYS A 56 1.08 -1.35 -28.35
CA LYS A 56 2.34 -1.55 -29.08
C LYS A 56 2.37 -0.81 -30.43
N SER A 57 1.23 -0.31 -30.92
CA SER A 57 1.10 0.36 -32.20
C SER A 57 1.65 -0.51 -33.35
N VAL A 58 1.13 -1.73 -33.46
CA VAL A 58 1.51 -2.68 -34.53
C VAL A 58 1.19 -2.10 -35.92
N ALA A 59 1.82 -2.63 -36.97
CA ALA A 59 1.71 -2.10 -38.35
C ALA A 59 0.25 -1.91 -38.80
N MET A 60 -0.64 -2.89 -38.57
CA MET A 60 -2.07 -2.76 -38.91
C MET A 60 -2.76 -1.62 -38.15
N VAL A 61 -2.39 -1.37 -36.89
CA VAL A 61 -2.94 -0.26 -36.10
C VAL A 61 -2.42 1.08 -36.60
N LYS A 62 -1.16 1.16 -37.05
CA LYS A 62 -0.59 2.37 -37.67
C LYS A 62 -1.31 2.69 -38.98
N GLN A 63 -1.50 1.70 -39.86
CA GLN A 63 -2.26 1.85 -41.10
C GLN A 63 -3.72 2.24 -40.84
N ALA A 64 -4.38 1.58 -39.89
CA ALA A 64 -5.75 1.91 -39.51
C ALA A 64 -5.92 3.35 -39.00
N ARG A 65 -4.87 3.97 -38.43
CA ARG A 65 -4.91 5.36 -37.95
C ARG A 65 -4.83 6.39 -39.07
N THR A 66 -4.28 6.05 -40.23
CA THR A 66 -4.19 6.98 -41.38
C THR A 66 -5.54 7.13 -42.08
N ILE A 67 -6.38 6.10 -42.02
CA ILE A 67 -7.71 6.07 -42.65
C ILE A 67 -8.76 6.68 -41.70
N LYS A 68 -9.25 7.89 -42.01
CA LYS A 68 -10.24 8.61 -41.16
C LYS A 68 -11.57 7.86 -40.96
N LYS A 69 -12.00 7.10 -41.98
CA LYS A 69 -13.29 6.36 -41.98
C LYS A 69 -13.24 5.11 -41.08
N LEU A 70 -12.06 4.52 -40.91
CA LEU A 70 -11.87 3.27 -40.19
C LEU A 70 -11.93 3.48 -38.67
N LYS A 71 -12.72 2.64 -37.98
CA LYS A 71 -12.86 2.67 -36.52
C LYS A 71 -12.12 1.50 -35.88
N ILE A 72 -11.26 1.80 -34.92
CA ILE A 72 -10.53 0.79 -34.14
C ILE A 72 -11.33 0.50 -32.87
N VAL A 73 -11.89 -0.70 -32.78
CA VAL A 73 -12.84 -1.12 -31.74
C VAL A 73 -12.33 -2.33 -30.95
N SER A 74 -12.91 -2.57 -29.78
CA SER A 74 -12.71 -3.81 -29.02
C SER A 74 -13.51 -4.97 -29.57
N PHE A 75 -13.07 -6.18 -29.22
CA PHE A 75 -13.83 -7.41 -29.44
C PHE A 75 -15.27 -7.32 -28.91
N ASP A 76 -15.50 -6.66 -27.78
CA ASP A 76 -16.81 -6.49 -27.16
C ASP A 76 -17.86 -5.87 -28.12
N TRP A 77 -17.43 -5.12 -29.14
CA TRP A 77 -18.34 -4.59 -30.16
C TRP A 77 -18.94 -5.70 -31.04
N LEU A 78 -18.09 -6.65 -31.46
CA LEU A 78 -18.50 -7.78 -32.28
C LEU A 78 -19.41 -8.70 -31.47
N GLU A 79 -19.01 -9.00 -30.23
CA GLU A 79 -19.76 -9.83 -29.29
C GLU A 79 -21.16 -9.25 -29.01
N ASP A 80 -21.24 -7.99 -28.60
CA ASP A 80 -22.52 -7.33 -28.32
C ASP A 80 -23.41 -7.22 -29.58
N SER A 81 -22.81 -7.04 -30.76
CA SER A 81 -23.55 -6.95 -32.02
C SER A 81 -24.11 -8.32 -32.45
N LEU A 82 -23.36 -9.40 -32.19
CA LEU A 82 -23.81 -10.77 -32.40
C LEU A 82 -24.94 -11.15 -31.43
N MET A 83 -24.76 -10.90 -30.13
CA MET A 83 -25.75 -11.23 -29.10
C MET A 83 -27.09 -10.52 -29.34
N ASN A 84 -27.04 -9.25 -29.75
CA ASN A 84 -28.25 -8.45 -29.99
C ASN A 84 -28.75 -8.50 -31.44
N ARG A 85 -28.11 -9.30 -32.31
CA ARG A 85 -28.41 -9.41 -33.75
C ARG A 85 -28.63 -8.05 -34.44
N SER A 86 -27.86 -7.05 -34.02
CA SER A 86 -27.98 -5.66 -34.48
C SER A 86 -26.62 -4.96 -34.39
N PRO A 87 -26.23 -4.16 -35.40
CA PRO A 87 -24.96 -3.45 -35.38
C PRO A 87 -24.96 -2.42 -34.24
N LYS A 88 -24.05 -2.58 -33.28
CA LYS A 88 -23.91 -1.62 -32.18
C LYS A 88 -23.17 -0.36 -32.63
N ARG A 89 -23.48 0.78 -32.03
CA ARG A 89 -22.71 2.02 -32.23
C ARG A 89 -21.31 1.87 -31.62
N GLU A 90 -20.30 2.35 -32.32
CA GLU A 90 -18.88 2.11 -32.04
C GLU A 90 -18.36 2.91 -30.84
N GLY A 91 -19.02 4.02 -30.50
CA GLY A 91 -18.51 5.04 -29.56
C GLY A 91 -17.94 4.46 -28.26
N LYS A 92 -18.70 3.59 -27.57
CA LYS A 92 -18.27 2.97 -26.30
C LYS A 92 -17.17 1.91 -26.44
N TYR A 93 -16.96 1.40 -27.65
CA TYR A 93 -16.01 0.33 -27.95
C TYR A 93 -14.71 0.82 -28.57
N LEU A 94 -14.60 2.11 -28.88
CA LEU A 94 -13.39 2.70 -29.45
C LEU A 94 -12.21 2.47 -28.49
N MET A 95 -11.15 1.85 -29.01
CA MET A 95 -9.93 1.57 -28.24
C MET A 95 -9.36 2.83 -27.57
N LYS A 96 -9.40 3.97 -28.28
CA LYS A 96 -8.98 5.26 -27.76
C LYS A 96 -9.76 5.67 -26.50
N SER A 97 -11.08 5.52 -26.50
CA SER A 97 -11.92 5.89 -25.34
C SER A 97 -11.65 4.96 -24.16
N ARG A 98 -11.67 3.64 -24.41
CA ARG A 98 -11.47 2.64 -23.36
C ARG A 98 -10.11 2.76 -22.68
N ILE A 99 -9.04 3.03 -23.44
CA ILE A 99 -7.72 3.24 -22.86
C ILE A 99 -7.66 4.56 -22.07
N LYS A 100 -8.23 5.66 -22.60
CA LYS A 100 -8.31 6.94 -21.89
C LYS A 100 -9.08 6.81 -20.57
N GLU A 101 -10.20 6.12 -20.58
CA GLU A 101 -11.01 5.81 -19.40
C GLU A 101 -10.26 4.93 -18.41
N ALA A 102 -9.59 3.86 -18.88
CA ALA A 102 -8.79 3.00 -18.01
C ALA A 102 -7.62 3.77 -17.35
N VAL A 103 -6.95 4.66 -18.08
CA VAL A 103 -5.89 5.53 -17.55
C VAL A 103 -6.47 6.50 -16.52
N LYS A 104 -7.59 7.17 -16.82
CA LYS A 104 -8.29 8.07 -15.87
C LYS A 104 -8.75 7.33 -14.61
N ALA A 105 -9.31 6.13 -14.76
CA ALA A 105 -9.74 5.29 -13.64
C ALA A 105 -8.56 4.88 -12.75
N LYS A 106 -7.44 4.48 -13.35
CA LYS A 106 -6.19 4.21 -12.63
C LYS A 106 -5.68 5.45 -11.89
N ALA A 107 -5.66 6.61 -12.54
CA ALA A 107 -5.25 7.87 -11.93
C ALA A 107 -6.16 8.25 -10.74
N LYS A 108 -7.49 8.19 -10.92
CA LYS A 108 -8.47 8.44 -9.85
C LYS A 108 -8.25 7.50 -8.67
N LYS A 109 -8.09 6.19 -8.92
CA LYS A 109 -7.83 5.20 -7.86
C LYS A 109 -6.53 5.51 -7.10
N THR A 110 -5.47 5.94 -7.78
CA THR A 110 -4.22 6.35 -7.15
C THR A 110 -4.38 7.62 -6.32
N THR A 111 -5.11 8.62 -6.82
CA THR A 111 -5.38 9.88 -6.09
C THR A 111 -6.23 9.65 -4.85
N THR A 112 -7.35 8.94 -4.99
CA THR A 112 -8.22 8.58 -3.85
C THR A 112 -7.47 7.74 -2.83
N ARG A 113 -6.64 6.78 -3.29
CA ARG A 113 -5.73 6.05 -2.40
C ARG A 113 -4.88 7.06 -1.65
N LYS A 114 -4.09 7.92 -2.32
CA LYS A 114 -3.20 8.97 -1.74
C LYS A 114 -3.91 9.90 -0.73
N GLN A 115 -5.16 10.25 -0.97
CA GLN A 115 -5.94 11.07 -0.04
C GLN A 115 -6.30 10.31 1.25
N ASN A 116 -6.68 9.03 1.14
CA ASN A 116 -7.11 8.25 2.29
C ASN A 116 -5.99 7.97 3.33
N ILE A 117 -4.70 7.83 2.96
CA ILE A 117 -3.63 7.78 3.99
C ILE A 117 -3.27 9.15 4.48
N LYS A 118 -3.30 10.21 3.67
CA LYS A 118 -3.10 11.56 4.23
C LYS A 118 -4.11 11.82 5.36
N GLN A 119 -5.37 11.45 5.13
CA GLN A 119 -6.41 11.52 6.16
C GLN A 119 -6.13 10.57 7.34
N GLY A 120 -5.76 9.31 7.08
CA GLY A 120 -5.42 8.34 8.14
C GLY A 120 -4.23 8.74 9.01
N VAL A 121 -3.18 9.32 8.42
CA VAL A 121 -2.01 9.84 9.14
C VAL A 121 -2.40 11.05 9.98
N LYS A 122 -3.18 11.98 9.43
CA LYS A 122 -3.67 13.15 10.17
C LYS A 122 -4.52 12.74 11.37
N ALA A 123 -5.41 11.76 11.19
CA ALA A 123 -6.22 11.23 12.29
C ALA A 123 -5.35 10.55 13.36
N PHE A 124 -4.31 9.80 12.95
CA PHE A 124 -3.37 9.19 13.88
C PHE A 124 -2.56 10.22 14.67
N GLU A 125 -2.00 11.22 13.99
CA GLU A 125 -1.25 12.32 14.62
C GLU A 125 -2.15 13.09 15.60
N LYS A 126 -3.41 13.34 15.25
CA LYS A 126 -4.41 13.92 16.16
C LYS A 126 -4.58 13.07 17.42
N GLY A 127 -4.78 11.75 17.26
CA GLY A 127 -4.91 10.86 18.41
C GLY A 127 -3.65 10.80 19.28
N VAL A 128 -2.45 10.80 18.68
CA VAL A 128 -1.18 10.87 19.44
C VAL A 128 -1.11 12.17 20.24
N LYS A 129 -1.56 13.29 19.66
CA LYS A 129 -1.60 14.58 20.35
C LYS A 129 -2.58 14.58 21.52
N GLU A 130 -3.82 14.12 21.32
CA GLU A 130 -4.83 14.06 22.38
C GLU A 130 -4.36 13.25 23.60
N PHE A 131 -3.76 12.07 23.36
CA PHE A 131 -3.20 11.24 24.44
C PHE A 131 -2.02 11.91 25.15
N ARG A 132 -1.24 12.70 24.41
CA ARG A 132 -0.14 13.46 25.00
C ARG A 132 -0.65 14.60 25.86
N ASP A 133 -1.67 15.32 25.41
CA ASP A 133 -2.28 16.42 26.15
C ASP A 133 -2.95 15.91 27.45
N GLU A 134 -3.51 14.70 27.43
CA GLU A 134 -3.98 13.97 28.62
C GLU A 134 -2.82 13.69 29.60
N MET A 135 -1.73 13.08 29.12
CA MET A 135 -0.53 12.84 29.94
C MET A 135 0.06 14.13 30.53
N TYR A 136 0.10 15.23 29.76
CA TYR A 136 0.53 16.53 30.26
C TYR A 136 -0.34 17.05 31.39
N SER A 137 -1.65 16.80 31.33
CA SER A 137 -2.60 17.19 32.39
C SER A 137 -2.33 16.38 33.67
N ASP A 138 -1.87 15.13 33.54
CA ASP A 138 -1.45 14.27 34.65
C ASP A 138 -0.02 14.59 35.16
N GLY A 139 0.62 15.64 34.65
CA GLY A 139 1.97 16.06 35.04
C GLY A 139 3.11 15.28 34.38
N TYR A 140 2.79 14.46 33.36
CA TYR A 140 3.77 13.71 32.58
C TYR A 140 4.13 14.45 31.28
N HIS A 141 5.41 14.45 30.94
CA HIS A 141 5.91 14.98 29.67
C HIS A 141 6.82 13.96 28.99
N ILE A 142 7.08 14.13 27.69
CA ILE A 142 7.95 13.21 26.96
C ILE A 142 9.37 13.32 27.53
N TYR A 143 9.92 12.15 27.89
CA TYR A 143 11.30 12.04 28.35
C TYR A 143 12.27 12.56 27.30
N ARG A 144 13.16 13.45 27.74
CA ARG A 144 14.29 13.94 26.95
C ARG A 144 15.59 13.51 27.59
N ASP A 145 16.48 12.95 26.80
CA ASP A 145 17.82 12.64 27.29
C ASP A 145 18.72 13.89 27.37
N SER A 146 19.93 13.69 27.89
CA SER A 146 20.98 14.69 27.99
C SER A 146 21.41 15.29 26.64
N THR A 147 21.12 14.64 25.51
CA THR A 147 21.38 15.19 24.17
C THR A 147 20.23 16.06 23.65
N GLY A 148 19.12 16.14 24.38
CA GLY A 148 17.88 16.79 23.95
C GLY A 148 17.03 15.92 23.01
N PHE A 149 17.35 14.64 22.85
CA PHE A 149 16.54 13.72 22.07
C PHE A 149 15.28 13.32 22.81
N SER A 150 14.14 13.47 22.16
CA SER A 150 12.84 13.10 22.71
C SER A 150 12.53 11.63 22.40
N TYR A 151 12.18 10.86 23.44
CA TYR A 151 11.81 9.44 23.31
C TYR A 151 10.37 9.28 22.81
N ASP A 152 10.11 9.83 21.63
CA ASP A 152 8.83 9.86 20.94
C ASP A 152 9.08 9.46 19.49
N ILE A 153 9.17 8.14 19.27
CA ILE A 153 9.64 7.56 18.02
C ILE A 153 8.50 6.92 17.22
N THR A 154 8.64 6.92 15.90
CA THR A 154 7.70 6.27 14.99
C THR A 154 8.34 5.04 14.36
N LEU A 155 7.64 3.92 14.41
CA LEU A 155 8.01 2.67 13.75
C LEU A 155 7.03 2.38 12.59
N ALA A 156 7.56 2.05 11.41
CA ALA A 156 6.77 1.74 10.21
C ALA A 156 7.26 0.46 9.50
N ARG A 157 6.36 -0.39 8.97
CA ARG A 157 6.76 -1.61 8.22
C ARG A 157 7.30 -1.29 6.83
N ALA A 158 8.33 -2.03 6.41
CA ALA A 158 9.12 -1.81 5.20
C ALA A 158 8.61 -2.53 3.93
N ASP A 159 7.31 -2.79 3.79
CA ASP A 159 6.73 -3.46 2.60
C ASP A 159 6.64 -2.49 1.38
N LEU A 160 7.80 -1.94 1.00
CA LEU A 160 7.99 -0.74 0.18
C LEU A 160 9.29 -0.77 -0.64
N THR A 161 9.80 -1.95 -0.99
CA THR A 161 11.09 -2.17 -1.66
C THR A 161 11.25 -1.50 -3.04
N SER A 162 10.33 -0.65 -3.49
CA SER A 162 10.53 0.16 -4.71
C SER A 162 9.72 1.45 -4.76
N ASN A 163 9.94 2.40 -3.84
CA ASN A 163 10.08 3.79 -4.27
C ASN A 163 10.68 4.69 -3.18
N LYS A 164 11.71 5.44 -3.57
CA LYS A 164 12.48 6.39 -2.77
C LYS A 164 11.55 7.42 -2.09
N ASN A 165 11.75 7.63 -0.79
CA ASN A 165 11.23 8.75 0.01
C ASN A 165 9.74 9.09 -0.15
N GLN A 166 8.86 8.26 0.40
CA GLN A 166 7.58 8.75 0.94
C GLN A 166 6.96 7.72 1.88
N ARG A 167 6.26 8.21 2.90
CA ARG A 167 5.40 7.40 3.79
C ARG A 167 4.42 6.61 2.92
N PHE A 168 4.35 5.28 3.06
CA PHE A 168 3.55 4.48 2.13
C PHE A 168 2.68 3.38 2.75
N TYR A 169 1.87 2.85 1.85
CA TYR A 169 0.62 2.12 1.94
C TYR A 169 0.76 0.58 1.83
N LEU A 170 0.08 -0.15 2.71
CA LEU A 170 -0.90 -1.22 2.42
C LEU A 170 -0.63 -2.28 1.33
N LYS A 171 -0.53 -3.55 1.78
CA LYS A 171 -1.15 -4.73 1.13
C LYS A 171 -1.48 -5.81 2.20
N VAL A 172 -2.60 -6.49 2.04
CA VAL A 172 -3.06 -7.60 2.91
C VAL A 172 -3.08 -8.85 2.04
N SER A 173 -2.38 -9.90 2.46
CA SER A 173 -2.44 -11.27 1.93
C SER A 173 -2.50 -12.27 3.11
N PRO A 174 -3.04 -13.49 2.91
CA PRO A 174 -3.75 -14.22 3.95
C PRO A 174 -2.82 -15.11 4.79
N PHE A 175 -3.19 -15.23 6.07
CA PHE A 175 -3.01 -16.40 6.92
C PHE A 175 -1.59 -16.90 7.27
N ARG A 176 -1.27 -16.86 8.57
CA ARG A 176 -1.04 -18.02 9.46
C ARG A 176 -0.85 -17.51 10.91
N PRO A 177 -1.48 -18.12 11.92
CA PRO A 177 -1.28 -17.75 13.31
C PRO A 177 0.00 -18.44 13.81
N PHE A 178 1.03 -17.66 14.13
CA PHE A 178 2.07 -18.12 15.05
C PHE A 178 1.75 -17.63 16.47
N PRO A 179 2.00 -18.45 17.49
CA PRO A 179 1.59 -18.17 18.86
C PRO A 179 2.37 -16.97 19.39
N THR A 180 1.66 -15.96 19.85
CA THR A 180 2.25 -14.83 20.57
C THR A 180 2.73 -15.30 21.94
N PRO A 181 3.90 -14.85 22.43
CA PRO A 181 4.20 -14.97 23.85
C PRO A 181 3.10 -14.24 24.63
N VAL A 182 2.53 -14.95 25.60
CA VAL A 182 1.43 -14.51 26.44
C VAL A 182 2.00 -13.43 27.36
N PHE A 183 1.63 -12.16 27.13
CA PHE A 183 1.88 -11.13 28.14
C PHE A 183 0.94 -11.42 29.33
N PRO A 184 1.45 -11.51 30.57
CA PRO A 184 0.58 -11.59 31.73
C PRO A 184 -0.23 -10.28 31.81
N SER A 185 -1.54 -10.47 31.65
CA SER A 185 -2.57 -9.44 31.80
C SER A 185 -2.57 -8.94 33.24
N PHE A 186 -2.24 -7.67 33.44
CA PHE A 186 -2.87 -6.89 34.50
C PHE A 186 -3.48 -5.64 33.88
N SER A 187 -4.80 -5.66 33.74
CA SER A 187 -5.63 -4.49 33.48
C SER A 187 -6.80 -4.54 34.47
N PRO A 188 -6.86 -3.63 35.46
CA PRO A 188 -8.04 -3.54 36.30
C PRO A 188 -9.19 -2.79 35.60
N HIS A 189 -8.96 -2.04 34.51
CA HIS A 189 -10.03 -1.31 33.83
C HIS A 189 -9.82 -1.24 32.31
N GLY A 190 -10.70 -1.94 31.57
CA GLY A 190 -11.23 -1.44 30.29
C GLY A 190 -10.44 -1.68 29.00
N ALA A 191 -10.73 -2.81 28.36
CA ALA A 191 -10.78 -3.02 26.90
C ALA A 191 -9.47 -3.27 26.09
N ARG A 192 -9.37 -4.55 25.70
CA ARG A 192 -8.65 -5.13 24.56
C ARG A 192 -8.72 -4.31 23.27
N ALA A 193 -7.57 -4.18 22.60
CA ALA A 193 -7.53 -4.18 21.13
C ALA A 193 -6.21 -4.79 20.63
N PHE A 194 -6.21 -6.11 20.39
CA PHE A 194 -5.21 -6.73 19.52
C PHE A 194 -5.43 -6.20 18.10
N ILE A 195 -4.79 -5.09 17.76
CA ILE A 195 -4.83 -4.57 16.38
C ILE A 195 -3.97 -5.51 15.53
N VAL A 196 -4.63 -6.36 14.75
CA VAL A 196 -3.97 -7.22 13.77
C VAL A 196 -3.32 -6.33 12.70
N ARG A 197 -1.98 -6.29 12.68
CA ARG A 197 -1.12 -5.59 11.69
C ARG A 197 -1.25 -4.05 11.70
N PRO A 198 -0.82 -3.38 12.78
CA PRO A 198 -0.74 -1.92 12.80
C PRO A 198 0.23 -1.42 11.73
N ARG A 199 -0.13 -0.33 11.04
CA ARG A 199 0.72 0.26 9.97
C ARG A 199 1.79 1.17 10.51
N LEU A 200 1.42 1.89 11.56
CA LEU A 200 2.25 2.86 12.22
C LEU A 200 2.13 2.63 13.72
N GLN A 201 3.26 2.72 14.40
CA GLN A 201 3.33 2.64 15.85
C GLN A 201 4.12 3.85 16.34
N ARG A 202 3.58 4.57 17.33
CA ARG A 202 4.29 5.63 18.05
C ARG A 202 4.65 5.07 19.42
N LEU A 203 5.94 4.91 19.71
CA LEU A 203 6.46 4.47 21.00
C LEU A 203 6.93 5.71 21.77
N GLN A 204 6.41 5.88 22.98
CA GLN A 204 6.61 7.09 23.78
C GLN A 204 7.01 6.73 25.21
N LEU A 205 8.08 7.35 25.71
CA LEU A 205 8.50 7.32 27.11
C LEU A 205 8.18 8.69 27.73
N TYR A 206 7.52 8.66 28.88
CA TYR A 206 7.12 9.84 29.64
C TYR A 206 7.83 9.88 31.00
N GLU A 207 8.01 11.09 31.53
CA GLU A 207 8.54 11.38 32.86
C GLU A 207 7.70 12.48 33.55
N THR A 208 7.62 12.47 34.88
CA THR A 208 6.99 13.55 35.66
C THR A 208 7.94 14.71 35.95
N HIS A 209 7.39 15.87 36.30
CA HIS A 209 8.19 17.03 36.75
C HIS A 209 8.49 17.02 38.26
N THR A 210 7.88 16.12 39.01
CA THR A 210 8.02 16.00 40.47
C THR A 210 9.22 15.12 40.82
N ALA A 211 10.05 15.53 41.78
CA ALA A 211 11.09 14.67 42.34
C ALA A 211 10.50 13.73 43.42
N PRO A 212 10.80 12.41 43.41
CA PRO A 212 11.56 11.69 42.38
C PRO A 212 10.78 11.55 41.08
N ASN A 213 11.46 11.68 39.93
CA ASN A 213 10.83 11.54 38.61
C ASN A 213 10.23 10.13 38.47
N LEU A 214 8.96 10.07 38.07
CA LEU A 214 8.24 8.84 37.77
C LEU A 214 8.10 8.71 36.26
N TYR A 215 8.14 7.47 35.77
CA TYR A 215 8.19 7.19 34.33
C TYR A 215 7.04 6.29 33.90
N ALA A 216 6.71 6.37 32.61
CA ALA A 216 5.69 5.54 31.99
C ALA A 216 5.99 5.33 30.50
N THR A 217 5.65 4.16 29.95
CA THR A 217 5.92 3.84 28.55
C THR A 217 4.65 3.36 27.86
N TYR A 218 4.32 3.98 26.73
CA TYR A 218 3.12 3.69 25.96
C TYR A 218 3.43 3.46 24.48
N VAL A 219 2.56 2.70 23.83
CA VAL A 219 2.55 2.56 22.37
C VAL A 219 1.17 2.91 21.85
N LYS A 220 1.12 3.83 20.89
CA LYS A 220 -0.09 4.12 20.12
C LYS A 220 -0.02 3.46 18.74
N TYR A 221 -1.08 2.76 18.39
CA TYR A 221 -1.24 2.05 17.12
C TYR A 221 -2.22 2.78 16.20
N SER A 222 -2.01 2.66 14.89
CA SER A 222 -3.05 2.92 13.89
C SER A 222 -3.24 1.79 12.89
N SER A 223 -4.53 1.56 12.60
CA SER A 223 -5.03 0.85 11.43
C SER A 223 -6.14 1.70 10.79
N PRO A 224 -6.64 1.39 9.57
CA PRO A 224 -7.78 2.11 9.01
C PRO A 224 -8.96 2.11 9.97
N GLY A 225 -9.38 3.30 10.40
CA GLY A 225 -10.58 3.46 11.24
C GLY A 225 -10.43 3.00 12.68
N GLN A 226 -9.25 2.52 13.12
CA GLN A 226 -9.01 2.17 14.52
C GLN A 226 -7.66 2.71 15.00
N SER A 227 -7.66 3.24 16.21
CA SER A 227 -6.46 3.55 16.97
C SER A 227 -6.61 2.99 18.37
N ALA A 228 -5.55 2.42 18.91
CA ALA A 228 -5.51 1.96 20.30
C ALA A 228 -4.21 2.41 20.95
N THR A 229 -4.26 2.62 22.26
CA THR A 229 -3.07 2.85 23.09
C THR A 229 -2.85 1.61 23.93
N HIS A 230 -1.60 1.17 24.07
CA HIS A 230 -1.20 0.06 24.93
C HIS A 230 -0.14 0.52 25.90
N VAL A 231 -0.34 0.14 27.16
CA VAL A 231 0.57 0.43 28.26
C VAL A 231 1.66 -0.62 28.24
N LEU A 232 2.92 -0.19 28.06
CA LEU A 232 4.09 -1.07 28.21
C LEU A 232 4.65 -1.01 29.63
N CYS A 233 4.57 0.17 30.24
CA CYS A 233 4.99 0.41 31.61
C CYS A 233 4.03 1.46 32.21
N PRO A 234 3.31 1.14 33.30
CA PRO A 234 2.30 2.04 33.88
C PRO A 234 2.92 3.30 34.48
N THR A 235 2.10 4.34 34.66
CA THR A 235 2.44 5.54 35.43
C THR A 235 2.96 5.20 36.82
N GLY A 236 3.97 5.93 37.30
CA GLY A 236 4.58 5.70 38.61
C GLY A 236 5.76 4.73 38.63
N SER A 237 6.23 4.29 37.46
CA SER A 237 7.32 3.31 37.37
C SER A 237 8.70 3.97 37.46
N THR A 238 9.73 3.16 37.74
CA THR A 238 11.12 3.62 37.72
C THR A 238 11.62 3.82 36.28
N PHE A 239 12.65 4.66 36.12
CA PHE A 239 13.28 4.90 34.81
C PHE A 239 13.75 3.61 34.15
N GLU A 240 14.40 2.73 34.93
CA GLU A 240 14.95 1.48 34.43
C GLU A 240 13.87 0.56 33.85
N MET A 241 12.75 0.41 34.56
CA MET A 241 11.62 -0.38 34.07
C MET A 241 11.01 0.22 32.80
N ALA A 242 10.82 1.53 32.77
CA ALA A 242 10.20 2.22 31.65
C ALA A 242 11.09 2.16 30.39
N LEU A 243 12.40 2.38 30.54
CA LEU A 243 13.38 2.30 29.47
C LEU A 243 13.62 0.86 29.00
N SER A 244 13.67 -0.12 29.91
CA SER A 244 13.81 -1.53 29.57
C SER A 244 12.63 -2.01 28.71
N ASN A 245 11.40 -1.69 29.10
CA ASN A 245 10.20 -2.00 28.31
C ASN A 245 10.19 -1.29 26.94
N PHE A 246 10.66 -0.05 26.88
CA PHE A 246 10.83 0.68 25.62
C PHE A 246 11.80 -0.06 24.68
N LYS A 247 13.00 -0.42 25.18
CA LYS A 247 14.03 -1.12 24.39
C LYS A 247 13.56 -2.51 23.96
N ALA A 248 12.92 -3.26 24.87
CA ALA A 248 12.37 -4.58 24.60
C ALA A 248 11.32 -4.53 23.47
N PHE A 249 10.38 -3.58 23.55
CA PHE A 249 9.39 -3.39 22.50
C PHE A 249 10.02 -3.01 21.16
N PHE A 250 11.00 -2.09 21.17
CA PHE A 250 11.75 -1.72 19.97
C PHE A 250 12.44 -2.94 19.33
N LYS A 251 13.11 -3.77 20.14
CA LYS A 251 13.79 -5.00 19.69
C LYS A 251 12.82 -6.01 19.11
N ILE A 252 11.67 -6.23 19.75
CA ILE A 252 10.63 -7.14 19.23
C ILE A 252 10.12 -6.68 17.86
N LYS A 253 9.88 -5.37 17.68
CA LYS A 253 9.29 -4.85 16.44
C LYS A 253 10.29 -4.68 15.30
N THR A 254 11.52 -4.27 15.61
CA THR A 254 12.53 -3.94 14.60
C THR A 254 13.56 -5.05 14.40
N ARG A 255 13.57 -6.07 15.27
CA ARG A 255 14.62 -7.09 15.38
C ARG A 255 16.02 -6.53 15.66
N LYS A 256 16.11 -5.25 16.05
CA LYS A 256 17.36 -4.55 16.36
C LYS A 256 17.36 -4.07 17.80
N ALA A 257 18.51 -4.16 18.47
CA ALA A 257 18.70 -3.47 19.74
C ALA A 257 18.53 -1.94 19.55
N TRP A 258 18.07 -1.24 20.58
CA TRP A 258 17.90 0.22 20.54
C TRP A 258 19.24 0.93 20.28
N GLU A 259 20.31 0.36 20.80
CA GLU A 259 21.70 0.77 20.66
C GLU A 259 22.14 0.70 19.19
N GLN A 260 21.65 -0.31 18.46
CA GLN A 260 21.93 -0.57 17.05
C GLN A 260 20.94 0.15 16.10
N ARG A 261 20.11 1.07 16.60
CA ARG A 261 19.06 1.76 15.81
C ARG A 261 19.59 2.51 14.59
N LEU A 262 20.86 2.90 14.58
CA LEU A 262 21.52 3.60 13.48
C LEU A 262 22.31 2.68 12.54
N ALA A 263 22.45 1.40 12.87
CA ALA A 263 23.15 0.43 12.03
C ALA A 263 22.40 0.22 10.71
N SER A 264 23.15 -0.05 9.64
CA SER A 264 22.62 -0.27 8.28
C SER A 264 21.47 -1.29 8.28
N ILE A 265 20.48 -1.05 7.41
CA ILE A 265 19.25 -1.83 7.34
C ILE A 265 19.57 -3.19 6.70
N GLN A 266 19.60 -4.27 7.49
CA GLN A 266 19.31 -5.59 6.94
C GLN A 266 17.81 -5.61 6.61
N VAL A 267 17.50 -5.77 5.32
CA VAL A 267 16.13 -5.72 4.81
C VAL A 267 15.44 -7.05 5.17
N ASP A 268 14.73 -7.05 6.29
CA ASP A 268 13.75 -8.08 6.61
C ASP A 268 12.36 -7.55 6.23
N GLU A 269 11.65 -8.24 5.32
CA GLU A 269 10.34 -7.84 4.79
C GLU A 269 9.25 -7.80 5.88
N GLU A 270 9.46 -8.49 7.01
CA GLU A 270 8.47 -8.58 8.08
C GLU A 270 8.69 -7.59 9.24
N ALA A 271 9.91 -7.05 9.38
CA ALA A 271 10.28 -6.17 10.48
C ALA A 271 9.80 -4.70 10.30
N PHE A 272 9.60 -4.01 11.42
CA PHE A 272 9.41 -2.55 11.41
C PHE A 272 10.76 -1.85 11.26
N SER A 273 10.78 -0.79 10.46
CA SER A 273 11.92 0.11 10.31
C SER A 273 11.75 1.36 11.19
N TYR A 274 12.86 1.81 11.76
CA TYR A 274 13.00 3.11 12.42
C TYR A 274 13.70 4.07 11.47
N THR A 275 13.17 5.29 11.35
CA THR A 275 13.83 6.38 10.61
C THR A 275 14.38 7.38 11.63
N PRO A 276 15.71 7.61 11.67
CA PRO A 276 16.29 8.57 12.59
C PRO A 276 15.86 10.01 12.23
N PRO A 277 15.97 10.95 13.18
CA PRO A 277 15.78 12.38 12.90
C PRO A 277 16.67 12.89 11.76
N ALA A 278 16.24 13.98 11.13
CA ALA A 278 16.98 14.63 10.04
C ALA A 278 18.44 14.95 10.43
N ALA A 279 19.32 15.05 9.44
CA ALA A 279 20.73 15.38 9.67
C ALA A 279 20.86 16.70 10.46
N GLY A 280 21.66 16.68 11.54
CA GLY A 280 21.85 17.81 12.45
C GLY A 280 20.97 17.81 13.71
N LEU A 281 19.95 16.94 13.81
CA LEU A 281 19.16 16.77 15.02
C LEU A 281 19.78 15.72 15.97
N PRO A 282 19.54 15.83 17.30
CA PRO A 282 20.04 14.85 18.26
C PRO A 282 19.45 13.48 17.93
N LYS A 283 20.28 12.44 18.05
CA LYS A 283 19.90 11.03 17.77
C LYS A 283 19.78 10.19 19.04
N GLY A 284 19.83 10.87 20.18
CA GLY A 284 19.80 10.32 21.52
C GLY A 284 21.14 9.79 21.99
N ASN A 285 21.21 9.45 23.27
CA ASN A 285 22.38 8.81 23.88
C ASN A 285 22.78 7.57 23.08
N MET A 286 24.00 7.59 22.56
CA MET A 286 24.62 6.46 21.89
C MET A 286 25.48 5.73 22.92
N PRO A 287 25.50 4.39 22.92
CA PRO A 287 26.46 3.65 23.75
C PRO A 287 27.87 4.10 23.39
N THR A 288 28.64 4.46 24.41
CA THR A 288 30.05 4.87 24.26
C THR A 288 31.00 3.67 24.20
N ASN A 289 30.55 2.48 24.62
CA ASN A 289 31.34 1.26 24.64
C ASN A 289 30.89 0.26 23.55
N PRO A 290 31.79 -0.26 22.70
CA PRO A 290 31.49 -1.34 21.75
C PRO A 290 30.86 -2.59 22.38
N ASP A 291 31.18 -2.92 23.63
CA ASP A 291 30.62 -4.12 24.29
C ASP A 291 29.12 -3.96 24.65
N GLU A 292 28.64 -2.72 24.83
CA GLU A 292 27.20 -2.41 24.95
C GLU A 292 26.45 -2.55 23.62
N ILE A 293 27.17 -2.46 22.49
CA ILE A 293 26.62 -2.63 21.14
C ILE A 293 26.41 -4.12 20.82
N TYR A 294 27.19 -5.01 21.45
CA TYR A 294 27.16 -6.46 21.28
C TYR A 294 26.72 -7.21 22.55
N GLY A 295 25.79 -6.63 23.31
CA GLY A 295 25.23 -7.24 24.52
C GLY A 295 24.72 -8.68 24.29
N ASP A 296 25.52 -9.62 24.82
CA ASP A 296 25.26 -11.00 25.16
C ASP A 296 24.33 -11.83 24.24
N THR A 297 24.92 -12.55 23.30
CA THR A 297 24.29 -13.63 22.52
C THR A 297 23.98 -14.91 23.33
N SER A 298 24.21 -14.94 24.65
CA SER A 298 24.04 -16.17 25.46
C SER A 298 22.72 -16.28 26.23
N ALA A 299 21.82 -15.28 26.19
CA ALA A 299 20.49 -15.45 26.76
C ALA A 299 19.57 -16.24 25.81
N GLY A 300 19.62 -17.56 25.96
CA GLY A 300 18.78 -18.53 25.27
C GLY A 300 17.30 -18.20 25.33
N PHE A 301 16.63 -18.47 24.21
CA PHE A 301 15.18 -18.49 24.07
C PHE A 301 14.57 -19.42 25.13
N TRP A 302 13.69 -18.88 25.97
CA TRP A 302 12.61 -19.60 26.64
C TRP A 302 11.33 -18.77 26.50
#